data_AF-A0A3N2C177-F1
#
_entry.id   AF-A0A3N2C177-F1
#
_cell.length_a   1.000
_cell.length_b   1.000
_cell.length_c   1.000
_cell.angle_alpha   90.00
_cell.angle_beta   90.00
_cell.angle_gamma   90.00
#
_symmetry.space_group_name_H-M   'P 1'
#
loop_
_entity.id
_entity.type
_entity.pdbx_description
1 polymer ?
#
loop_
_entity_poly.entity_id
_entity_poly.type
_entity_poly.pdbx_seq_one_letter_code
_entity_poly.pdbx_strand_id
1 'polypeptide(L)'
;MKKLKLGRVVALAALVGLLAAGNPVGQISSASAATVSSDRQVLAQALMDGQAAGTFDSISSGVVDNIIAPVAAGQNPTIGCRVDTRILQVMVLTLQDYGSLTISDLNRSCPGVEQDPTCPTDYESPHCADPGLAVDVTSVGGTVLSGGTESIPFLQYLDQFVPVDTTVGQSLCGSGDVALTRITSRFDDFCNHIHVALPSTGDVLGSPTGGSGDYGAGTLFQVAGTAQGWSSGDTNLTLAPDALTSINMGGEWPRSYISQEGRLFEVTGDAAGWHVRDTGVPLNTTSMSVVDTGEEWPKIYATEGGILYEITATAATGWVKNSTEIGANGTVSAIYRTGVWGEVMLSEGGTLFHITADASGWHKASTGIPVGADISAAYLGGTWPQVMSADGGYIWQIYGDTSGWHKANTGILGAGQVSAVKVSGTWPQVVLNEGGQLFQVSATTAGWSKKPLDVAVGSVFSAVYMGGEWPQIMKVG
;
A
#
# COMPACT_ATOMS: atom_id res chain seq x y z
N MET A 1 -57.54 -18.27 42.24
CA MET A 1 -56.95 -17.04 42.80
C MET A 1 -56.17 -16.34 41.70
N LYS A 2 -56.51 -15.06 41.42
CA LYS A 2 -55.73 -14.04 40.67
C LYS A 2 -55.39 -14.31 39.19
N LYS A 3 -55.60 -13.42 38.22
CA LYS A 3 -56.50 -12.28 37.94
C LYS A 3 -56.28 -12.01 36.44
N LEU A 4 -57.35 -11.84 35.67
CA LEU A 4 -57.34 -11.27 34.30
C LEU A 4 -56.87 -9.80 34.33
N LYS A 5 -56.14 -9.36 33.28
CA LYS A 5 -56.26 -8.07 32.55
C LYS A 5 -55.19 -8.02 31.44
N LEU A 6 -55.56 -8.10 30.15
CA LEU A 6 -56.01 -7.03 29.24
C LEU A 6 -54.91 -5.99 28.94
N GLY A 7 -54.50 -5.90 27.66
CA GLY A 7 -53.64 -4.81 27.17
C GLY A 7 -52.94 -5.10 25.85
N ARG A 8 -53.69 -5.23 24.74
CA ARG A 8 -53.15 -5.01 23.39
C ARG A 8 -52.98 -3.49 23.22
N VAL A 9 -51.75 -3.03 23.03
CA VAL A 9 -51.47 -1.67 22.53
C VAL A 9 -51.00 -1.82 21.09
N VAL A 10 -51.89 -1.44 20.18
CA VAL A 10 -51.57 -1.10 18.79
C VAL A 10 -51.03 0.33 18.84
N ALA A 11 -49.75 0.53 18.53
CA ALA A 11 -49.21 1.86 18.28
C ALA A 11 -49.14 2.07 16.76
N LEU A 12 -50.16 2.74 16.25
CA LEU A 12 -50.21 3.37 14.94
C LEU A 12 -49.38 4.66 15.05
N ALA A 13 -48.24 4.76 14.37
CA ALA A 13 -47.48 6.01 14.28
C ALA A 13 -47.46 6.51 12.84
N ALA A 14 -47.90 7.76 12.71
CA ALA A 14 -48.28 8.50 11.52
C ALA A 14 -47.26 8.55 10.38
N LEU A 15 -47.83 8.46 9.18
CA LEU A 15 -47.31 8.96 7.92
C LEU A 15 -47.09 10.48 8.04
N VAL A 16 -45.86 10.95 7.83
CA VAL A 16 -45.58 12.34 7.44
C VAL A 16 -44.86 12.29 6.10
N GLY A 17 -45.62 12.46 5.03
CA GLY A 17 -45.08 12.89 3.75
C GLY A 17 -44.96 14.41 3.76
N LEU A 18 -43.76 14.91 3.46
CA LEU A 18 -43.60 16.21 2.83
C LEU A 18 -42.71 16.03 1.61
N LEU A 19 -43.29 16.31 0.45
CA LEU A 19 -42.62 16.41 -0.84
C LEU A 19 -41.64 17.59 -0.83
N ALA A 20 -40.41 17.34 -1.26
CA ALA A 20 -39.60 18.36 -1.91
C ALA A 20 -39.02 17.74 -3.19
N ALA A 21 -39.67 18.05 -4.31
CA ALA A 21 -39.11 17.90 -5.63
C ALA A 21 -38.03 18.96 -5.82
N GLY A 22 -36.85 18.56 -6.31
CA GLY A 22 -35.77 19.47 -6.65
C GLY A 22 -34.50 18.74 -7.07
N ASN A 23 -34.50 18.16 -8.27
CA ASN A 23 -33.27 18.09 -9.06
C ASN A 23 -33.29 19.31 -10.01
N PRO A 24 -32.16 20.02 -10.12
CA PRO A 24 -31.42 19.86 -11.36
C PRO A 24 -29.91 19.60 -11.14
N VAL A 25 -29.43 18.66 -11.95
CA VAL A 25 -28.12 18.53 -12.60
C VAL A 25 -27.18 19.74 -12.44
N GLY A 26 -25.93 19.45 -12.08
CA GLY A 26 -24.80 20.29 -12.50
C GLY A 26 -23.77 20.63 -11.43
N GLN A 27 -23.04 19.64 -10.91
CA GLN A 27 -21.61 19.80 -10.73
C GLN A 27 -20.97 18.41 -10.80
N ILE A 28 -20.36 18.14 -11.96
CA ILE A 28 -19.35 17.11 -12.11
C ILE A 28 -18.23 17.55 -11.16
N SER A 29 -18.23 16.99 -9.95
CA SER A 29 -17.05 17.02 -9.09
C SER A 29 -15.93 16.41 -9.91
N SER A 30 -14.89 17.20 -10.16
CA SER A 30 -13.61 16.75 -10.69
C SER A 30 -13.23 15.45 -9.98
N ALA A 31 -13.18 14.35 -10.75
CA ALA A 31 -12.79 13.04 -10.27
C ALA A 31 -11.45 13.18 -9.53
N SER A 32 -11.49 13.06 -8.20
CA SER A 32 -10.33 12.67 -7.43
C SER A 32 -9.83 11.37 -8.05
N ALA A 33 -8.56 11.28 -8.43
CA ALA A 33 -7.95 10.01 -8.81
C ALA A 33 -8.36 8.98 -7.76
N ALA A 34 -9.11 7.96 -8.17
CA ALA A 34 -9.64 6.96 -7.27
C ALA A 34 -8.45 6.28 -6.59
N THR A 35 -8.30 6.48 -5.29
CA THR A 35 -7.24 5.83 -4.52
C THR A 35 -7.53 4.34 -4.48
N VAL A 36 -6.76 3.52 -5.19
CA VAL A 36 -6.92 2.06 -5.22
C VAL A 36 -6.11 1.41 -4.10
N SER A 37 -6.69 0.47 -3.36
CA SER A 37 -5.98 -0.25 -2.30
C SER A 37 -4.67 -0.87 -2.82
N SER A 38 -3.64 -0.91 -1.99
CA SER A 38 -2.48 -1.76 -2.23
C SER A 38 -2.66 -3.14 -1.61
N ASP A 39 -3.68 -3.36 -0.76
CA ASP A 39 -3.97 -4.63 -0.10
C ASP A 39 -4.62 -5.65 -1.06
N ARG A 40 -3.92 -6.75 -1.37
CA ARG A 40 -4.31 -7.80 -2.31
C ARG A 40 -5.58 -8.50 -1.87
N GLN A 41 -5.77 -8.68 -0.56
CA GLN A 41 -6.99 -9.27 -0.02
C GLN A 41 -8.15 -8.29 -0.17
N VAL A 42 -7.94 -7.00 0.11
CA VAL A 42 -8.97 -5.96 -0.10
C VAL A 42 -9.35 -5.84 -1.58
N LEU A 43 -8.37 -5.89 -2.48
CA LEU A 43 -8.59 -5.83 -3.92
C LEU A 43 -9.36 -7.06 -4.42
N ALA A 44 -8.92 -8.25 -4.01
CA ALA A 44 -9.62 -9.49 -4.35
C ALA A 44 -11.04 -9.50 -3.76
N GLN A 45 -11.23 -9.01 -2.53
CA GLN A 45 -12.55 -8.88 -1.92
C GLN A 45 -13.43 -7.91 -2.70
N ALA A 46 -12.90 -6.78 -3.18
CA ALA A 46 -13.66 -5.86 -4.03
C ALA A 46 -14.13 -6.51 -5.35
N LEU A 47 -13.32 -7.40 -5.93
CA LEU A 47 -13.72 -8.19 -7.10
C LEU A 47 -14.78 -9.23 -6.75
N MET A 48 -14.66 -9.91 -5.60
CA MET A 48 -15.69 -10.86 -5.12
C MET A 48 -17.01 -10.15 -4.80
N ASP A 49 -16.96 -8.94 -4.24
CA ASP A 49 -18.14 -8.11 -4.02
C ASP A 49 -18.78 -7.71 -5.35
N GLY A 50 -17.97 -7.35 -6.35
CA GLY A 50 -18.41 -7.13 -7.73
C GLY A 50 -19.04 -8.37 -8.35
N GLN A 51 -18.49 -9.56 -8.07
CA GLN A 51 -19.07 -10.82 -8.55
C GLN A 51 -20.44 -11.08 -7.92
N ALA A 52 -20.56 -10.89 -6.61
CA ALA A 52 -21.82 -11.00 -5.90
C ALA A 52 -22.87 -9.98 -6.40
N ALA A 53 -22.42 -8.81 -6.82
CA ALA A 53 -23.26 -7.76 -7.43
C ALA A 53 -23.56 -7.98 -8.92
N GLY A 54 -22.94 -8.97 -9.57
CA GLY A 54 -23.06 -9.21 -11.01
C GLY A 54 -22.36 -8.17 -11.89
N THR A 55 -21.41 -7.41 -11.34
CA THR A 55 -20.63 -6.40 -12.05
C THR A 55 -19.22 -6.88 -12.41
N PHE A 56 -18.72 -7.93 -11.77
CA PHE A 56 -17.47 -8.60 -12.15
C PHE A 56 -17.73 -10.06 -12.52
N ASP A 57 -17.11 -10.52 -13.61
CA ASP A 57 -17.19 -11.93 -14.02
C ASP A 57 -15.90 -12.39 -14.73
N SER A 58 -15.70 -13.70 -14.81
CA SER A 58 -14.63 -14.33 -15.57
C SER A 58 -15.19 -15.45 -16.44
N ILE A 59 -14.80 -15.46 -17.72
CA ILE A 59 -15.15 -16.55 -18.65
C ILE A 59 -14.57 -17.88 -18.16
N SER A 60 -13.35 -17.83 -17.62
CA SER A 60 -12.67 -18.99 -17.04
C SER A 60 -13.01 -19.10 -15.56
N SER A 61 -13.75 -20.14 -15.16
CA SER A 61 -14.13 -20.35 -13.76
C SER A 61 -12.91 -20.54 -12.84
N GLY A 62 -11.84 -21.15 -13.35
CA GLY A 62 -10.61 -21.36 -12.59
C GLY A 62 -9.92 -20.07 -12.14
N VAL A 63 -10.16 -18.95 -12.82
CA VAL A 63 -9.63 -17.63 -12.42
C VAL A 63 -10.23 -17.21 -11.08
N VAL A 64 -11.56 -17.29 -10.94
CA VAL A 64 -12.21 -16.92 -9.68
C VAL A 64 -11.89 -17.96 -8.62
N ASP A 65 -12.08 -19.23 -8.92
CA ASP A 65 -12.04 -20.30 -7.93
C ASP A 65 -10.63 -20.55 -7.36
N ASN A 66 -9.57 -20.39 -8.18
CA ASN A 66 -8.20 -20.71 -7.77
C ASN A 66 -7.31 -19.50 -7.52
N ILE A 67 -7.70 -18.31 -7.99
CA ILE A 67 -6.88 -17.09 -7.84
C ILE A 67 -7.61 -16.08 -6.95
N ILE A 68 -8.76 -15.57 -7.38
CA ILE A 68 -9.39 -14.40 -6.73
C ILE A 68 -10.04 -14.76 -5.40
N ALA A 69 -10.88 -15.79 -5.37
CA ALA A 69 -11.61 -16.18 -4.16
C ALA A 69 -10.69 -16.62 -3.01
N PRO A 70 -9.61 -17.40 -3.22
CA PRO A 70 -8.65 -17.71 -2.17
C PRO A 70 -7.96 -16.45 -1.63
N VAL A 71 -7.52 -15.52 -2.48
CA VAL A 71 -6.88 -14.27 -2.04
C VAL A 71 -7.85 -13.42 -1.22
N ALA A 72 -9.12 -13.30 -1.62
CA ALA A 72 -10.15 -12.58 -0.87
C ALA A 72 -10.39 -13.20 0.53
N ALA A 73 -10.32 -14.53 0.63
CA ALA A 73 -10.42 -15.26 1.88
C ALA A 73 -9.15 -15.16 2.77
N GLY A 74 -8.13 -14.40 2.36
CA GLY A 74 -6.85 -14.28 3.06
C GLY A 74 -5.97 -15.52 2.93
N GLN A 75 -6.20 -16.33 1.91
CA GLN A 75 -5.42 -17.54 1.60
C GLN A 75 -4.41 -17.26 0.50
N ASN A 76 -3.30 -17.98 0.51
CA ASN A 76 -2.34 -17.96 -0.58
C ASN A 76 -2.78 -18.96 -1.67
N PRO A 77 -2.98 -18.52 -2.93
CA PRO A 77 -3.13 -19.42 -4.05
C PRO A 77 -1.95 -20.38 -4.16
N THR A 78 -2.19 -21.56 -4.73
CA THR A 78 -1.14 -22.54 -5.02
C THR A 78 0.00 -21.90 -5.82
N ILE A 79 1.22 -22.40 -5.66
CA ILE A 79 2.35 -21.99 -6.50
C ILE A 79 2.01 -22.26 -7.99
N GLY A 80 2.24 -21.28 -8.86
CA GLY A 80 1.72 -21.25 -10.23
C GLY A 80 0.32 -20.67 -10.38
N CYS A 81 -0.32 -20.24 -9.29
CA CYS A 81 -1.64 -19.61 -9.30
C CYS A 81 -1.69 -18.22 -8.68
N ARG A 82 -0.52 -17.63 -8.40
CA ARG A 82 -0.50 -16.26 -7.88
C ARG A 82 -0.68 -15.29 -9.05
N VAL A 83 -1.25 -14.14 -8.73
CA VAL A 83 -1.35 -12.99 -9.63
C VAL A 83 -0.72 -11.80 -8.92
N ASP A 84 -0.07 -10.93 -9.70
CA ASP A 84 0.56 -9.72 -9.19
C ASP A 84 -0.52 -8.77 -8.64
N THR A 85 -0.25 -8.14 -7.49
CA THR A 85 -1.18 -7.20 -6.87
C THR A 85 -1.56 -6.06 -7.81
N ARG A 86 -0.63 -5.62 -8.68
CA ARG A 86 -0.88 -4.55 -9.66
C ARG A 86 -1.93 -4.95 -10.69
N ILE A 87 -2.01 -6.24 -11.06
CA ILE A 87 -3.09 -6.74 -11.91
C ILE A 87 -4.43 -6.67 -11.17
N LEU A 88 -4.49 -7.00 -9.88
CA LEU A 88 -5.70 -6.82 -9.06
C LEU A 88 -6.10 -5.33 -8.99
N GLN A 89 -5.14 -4.41 -8.87
CA GLN A 89 -5.39 -2.97 -8.89
C GLN A 89 -5.97 -2.49 -10.21
N VAL A 90 -5.40 -2.94 -11.34
CA VAL A 90 -5.93 -2.63 -12.68
C VAL A 90 -7.38 -3.09 -12.80
N MET A 91 -7.69 -4.31 -12.36
CA MET A 91 -9.06 -4.83 -12.41
C MET A 91 -10.02 -4.05 -11.50
N VAL A 92 -9.63 -3.73 -10.27
CA VAL A 92 -10.48 -2.98 -9.33
C VAL A 92 -10.72 -1.55 -9.82
N LEU A 93 -9.68 -0.85 -10.29
CA LEU A 93 -9.82 0.47 -10.89
C LEU A 93 -10.77 0.43 -12.09
N THR A 94 -10.57 -0.53 -12.99
CA THR A 94 -11.43 -0.71 -14.16
C THR A 94 -12.89 -0.96 -13.77
N LEU A 95 -13.13 -1.85 -12.79
CA LEU A 95 -14.47 -2.12 -12.27
C LEU A 95 -15.12 -0.87 -11.67
N GLN A 96 -14.35 -0.03 -10.96
CA GLN A 96 -14.84 1.20 -10.35
C GLN A 96 -15.18 2.28 -11.38
N ASP A 97 -14.37 2.44 -12.43
CA ASP A 97 -14.57 3.47 -13.45
C ASP A 97 -15.69 3.10 -14.42
N TYR A 98 -15.70 1.85 -14.90
CA TYR A 98 -16.66 1.40 -15.90
C TYR A 98 -17.93 0.80 -15.31
N GLY A 99 -17.94 0.48 -14.01
CA GLY A 99 -19.09 -0.11 -13.32
C GLY A 99 -19.32 -1.61 -13.60
N SER A 100 -18.68 -2.18 -14.62
CA SER A 100 -18.58 -3.62 -14.83
C SER A 100 -17.29 -4.04 -15.54
N LEU A 101 -16.84 -5.27 -15.29
CA LEU A 101 -15.63 -5.87 -15.85
C LEU A 101 -15.83 -7.36 -16.10
N THR A 102 -15.47 -7.83 -17.29
CA THR A 102 -15.35 -9.27 -17.60
C THR A 102 -13.96 -9.58 -18.11
N ILE A 103 -13.33 -10.59 -17.52
CA ILE A 103 -12.01 -11.09 -17.91
C ILE A 103 -12.09 -12.51 -18.47
N SER A 104 -11.08 -12.93 -19.22
CA SER A 104 -10.96 -14.31 -19.70
C SER A 104 -9.78 -15.07 -19.13
N ASP A 105 -8.71 -14.37 -18.78
CA ASP A 105 -7.45 -15.00 -18.38
C ASP A 105 -6.68 -14.12 -17.38
N LEU A 106 -5.91 -14.77 -16.50
CA LEU A 106 -4.98 -14.17 -15.53
C LEU A 106 -3.69 -14.97 -15.46
N ASN A 107 -3.72 -16.14 -14.83
CA ASN A 107 -2.58 -17.04 -14.76
C ASN A 107 -2.93 -18.39 -15.38
N ARG A 108 -2.35 -18.68 -16.55
CA ARG A 108 -2.60 -19.91 -17.34
C ARG A 108 -2.06 -21.17 -16.68
N SER A 109 -1.19 -21.04 -15.69
CA SER A 109 -0.71 -22.18 -14.91
C SER A 109 -1.77 -22.72 -13.94
N CYS A 110 -2.90 -22.02 -13.77
CA CYS A 110 -3.97 -22.45 -12.88
C CYS A 110 -4.93 -23.51 -13.45
N PRO A 111 -5.33 -24.50 -12.64
CA PRO A 111 -6.40 -25.42 -13.00
C PRO A 111 -7.71 -24.68 -13.34
N GLY A 112 -8.34 -25.06 -14.45
CA GLY A 112 -9.64 -24.50 -14.87
C GLY A 112 -9.57 -23.08 -15.45
N VAL A 113 -8.37 -22.54 -15.66
CA VAL A 113 -8.17 -21.38 -16.54
C VAL A 113 -8.14 -21.91 -17.97
N GLU A 114 -9.24 -21.73 -18.69
CA GLU A 114 -9.46 -22.34 -19.99
C GLU A 114 -9.25 -21.32 -21.12
N GLN A 115 -7.99 -21.06 -21.52
CA GLN A 115 -7.66 -20.40 -22.79
C GLN A 115 -6.35 -20.91 -23.42
N ASP A 116 -6.29 -20.78 -24.76
CA ASP A 116 -5.27 -21.31 -25.67
C ASP A 116 -4.15 -20.27 -25.89
N PRO A 117 -2.85 -20.65 -25.87
CA PRO A 117 -2.28 -21.95 -25.52
C PRO A 117 -1.81 -22.05 -24.06
N THR A 118 -1.72 -23.30 -23.59
CA THR A 118 -0.95 -23.71 -22.41
C THR A 118 0.44 -23.09 -22.41
N CYS A 119 0.98 -22.83 -21.22
CA CYS A 119 2.24 -22.11 -21.06
C CYS A 119 3.33 -22.60 -22.02
N PRO A 120 3.79 -21.74 -22.95
CA PRO A 120 4.78 -22.12 -23.94
C PRO A 120 6.10 -22.51 -23.26
N THR A 121 6.83 -23.42 -23.89
CA THR A 121 8.18 -23.81 -23.41
C THR A 121 9.29 -23.00 -24.10
N ASP A 122 8.94 -22.29 -25.16
CA ASP A 122 9.82 -21.56 -26.07
C ASP A 122 9.86 -20.05 -25.80
N TYR A 123 8.88 -19.51 -25.07
CA TYR A 123 8.91 -18.16 -24.52
C TYR A 123 8.07 -18.06 -23.24
N GLU A 124 8.45 -17.11 -22.36
CA GLU A 124 7.73 -16.85 -21.13
C GLU A 124 6.59 -15.88 -21.40
N SER A 125 5.36 -16.40 -21.46
CA SER A 125 4.16 -15.56 -21.52
C SER A 125 3.96 -14.85 -20.18
N PRO A 126 3.57 -13.56 -20.14
CA PRO A 126 3.20 -12.87 -18.90
C PRO A 126 2.06 -13.53 -18.11
N HIS A 127 1.18 -14.28 -18.79
CA HIS A 127 0.16 -15.12 -18.14
C HIS A 127 0.72 -16.38 -17.48
N CYS A 128 1.98 -16.72 -17.73
CA CYS A 128 2.65 -17.90 -17.21
C CYS A 128 3.71 -17.57 -16.15
N ALA A 129 3.94 -16.29 -15.89
CA ALA A 129 4.72 -15.84 -14.76
C ALA A 129 4.05 -16.24 -13.43
N ASP A 130 4.85 -16.37 -12.37
CA ASP A 130 4.36 -16.60 -11.01
C ASP A 130 5.05 -15.65 -10.02
N PRO A 131 4.41 -14.53 -9.62
CA PRO A 131 3.01 -14.18 -9.88
C PRO A 131 2.73 -13.78 -11.33
N GLY A 132 1.51 -14.06 -11.80
CA GLY A 132 1.05 -13.70 -13.15
C GLY A 132 1.01 -12.19 -13.36
N LEU A 133 1.52 -11.73 -14.50
CA LEU A 133 1.73 -10.32 -14.84
C LEU A 133 0.78 -9.80 -15.91
N ALA A 134 -0.26 -10.57 -16.26
CA ALA A 134 -1.20 -10.19 -17.30
C ALA A 134 -2.66 -10.48 -16.95
N VAL A 135 -3.53 -9.77 -17.66
CA VAL A 135 -4.98 -9.96 -17.66
C VAL A 135 -5.52 -9.81 -19.07
N ASP A 136 -6.38 -10.74 -19.47
CA ASP A 136 -7.15 -10.63 -20.71
C ASP A 136 -8.53 -10.08 -20.38
N VAL A 137 -8.82 -8.86 -20.86
CA VAL A 137 -10.08 -8.15 -20.59
C VAL A 137 -11.00 -8.29 -21.79
N THR A 138 -12.19 -8.86 -21.58
CA THR A 138 -13.16 -9.14 -22.65
C THR A 138 -14.28 -8.11 -22.71
N SER A 139 -14.65 -7.51 -21.58
CA SER A 139 -15.61 -6.41 -21.58
C SER A 139 -15.44 -5.45 -20.40
N VAL A 140 -15.78 -4.17 -20.61
CA VAL A 140 -15.84 -3.12 -19.58
C VAL A 140 -17.09 -2.27 -19.75
N GLY A 141 -17.84 -2.01 -18.68
CA GLY A 141 -19.05 -1.19 -18.72
C GLY A 141 -20.11 -1.70 -19.72
N GLY A 142 -20.13 -3.01 -19.97
CA GLY A 142 -20.98 -3.67 -20.97
C GLY A 142 -20.49 -3.56 -22.42
N THR A 143 -19.34 -2.92 -22.67
CA THR A 143 -18.71 -2.85 -23.99
C THR A 143 -17.75 -4.02 -24.15
N VAL A 144 -18.00 -4.90 -25.13
CA VAL A 144 -17.09 -5.98 -25.50
C VAL A 144 -15.87 -5.38 -26.20
N LEU A 145 -14.68 -5.81 -25.78
CA LEU A 145 -13.41 -5.32 -26.29
C LEU A 145 -12.81 -6.32 -27.27
N SER A 146 -12.38 -5.84 -28.43
CA SER A 146 -11.80 -6.67 -29.50
C SER A 146 -10.49 -6.12 -30.06
N GLY A 147 -9.96 -5.03 -29.48
CA GLY A 147 -8.81 -4.32 -30.04
C GLY A 147 -9.16 -3.31 -31.13
N GLY A 148 -10.45 -3.13 -31.45
CA GLY A 148 -10.92 -2.12 -32.39
C GLY A 148 -11.04 -0.73 -31.76
N THR A 149 -11.72 0.18 -32.46
CA THR A 149 -11.89 1.57 -32.00
C THR A 149 -12.68 1.67 -30.69
N GLU A 150 -13.52 0.68 -30.37
CA GLU A 150 -14.24 0.55 -29.10
C GLU A 150 -13.29 0.39 -27.90
N SER A 151 -12.07 -0.09 -28.13
CA SER A 151 -11.07 -0.32 -27.08
C SER A 151 -10.25 0.93 -26.76
N ILE A 152 -10.26 1.95 -27.63
CA ILE A 152 -9.46 3.18 -27.45
C ILE A 152 -9.73 3.89 -26.10
N PRO A 153 -10.98 4.12 -25.67
CA PRO A 153 -11.23 4.76 -24.38
C PRO A 153 -10.66 3.97 -23.20
N PHE A 154 -10.75 2.63 -23.25
CA PHE A 154 -10.19 1.77 -22.21
C PHE A 154 -8.65 1.85 -22.18
N LEU A 155 -7.99 1.85 -23.34
CA LEU A 155 -6.55 2.00 -23.41
C LEU A 155 -6.07 3.36 -22.88
N GLN A 156 -6.79 4.44 -23.21
CA GLN A 156 -6.50 5.78 -22.69
C GLN A 156 -6.77 5.90 -21.19
N TYR A 157 -7.73 5.15 -20.67
CA TYR A 157 -7.99 5.04 -19.24
C TYR A 157 -6.83 4.35 -18.53
N LEU A 158 -6.43 3.15 -18.99
CA LEU A 158 -5.30 2.40 -18.43
C LEU A 158 -4.01 3.22 -18.43
N ASP A 159 -3.73 3.94 -19.53
CA ASP A 159 -2.52 4.76 -19.69
C ASP A 159 -2.38 5.90 -18.66
N GLN A 160 -3.41 6.17 -17.87
CA GLN A 160 -3.33 7.16 -16.79
C GLN A 160 -2.65 6.61 -15.53
N PHE A 161 -2.62 5.28 -15.35
CA PHE A 161 -2.15 4.69 -14.09
C PHE A 161 -1.29 3.44 -14.21
N VAL A 162 -1.38 2.62 -15.26
CA VAL A 162 -0.54 1.40 -15.38
C VAL A 162 0.96 1.74 -15.31
N PRO A 163 1.87 0.88 -14.84
CA PRO A 163 3.30 1.13 -14.91
C PRO A 163 3.79 1.58 -16.30
N VAL A 164 4.83 2.43 -16.35
CA VAL A 164 5.53 2.72 -17.61
C VAL A 164 6.12 1.42 -18.14
N ASP A 165 6.09 1.23 -19.46
CA ASP A 165 6.46 0.00 -20.15
C ASP A 165 5.45 -1.14 -20.05
N THR A 166 4.20 -0.80 -19.78
CA THR A 166 3.08 -1.74 -19.98
C THR A 166 2.95 -2.10 -21.46
N THR A 167 2.74 -3.39 -21.71
CA THR A 167 2.51 -3.97 -23.04
C THR A 167 1.04 -4.32 -23.22
N VAL A 168 0.49 -4.03 -24.40
CA VAL A 168 -0.91 -4.36 -24.73
C VAL A 168 -1.00 -5.11 -26.06
N GLY A 169 -1.84 -6.16 -26.11
CA GLY A 169 -2.09 -6.94 -27.32
C GLY A 169 -3.03 -6.27 -28.33
N GLN A 170 -3.42 -7.03 -29.36
CA GLN A 170 -4.41 -6.67 -30.36
C GLN A 170 -4.10 -5.42 -31.20
N SER A 171 -2.81 -5.13 -31.45
CA SER A 171 -2.41 -4.00 -32.32
C SER A 171 -3.02 -4.06 -33.72
N LEU A 172 -3.20 -5.26 -34.26
CA LEU A 172 -3.76 -5.49 -35.61
C LEU A 172 -5.26 -5.19 -35.75
N CYS A 173 -5.98 -4.98 -34.64
CA CYS A 173 -7.45 -4.99 -34.62
C CYS A 173 -8.09 -3.60 -34.80
N GLY A 174 -7.30 -2.53 -34.90
CA GLY A 174 -7.77 -1.17 -35.23
C GLY A 174 -7.54 -0.10 -34.16
N SER A 175 -7.05 -0.46 -32.98
CA SER A 175 -6.62 0.49 -31.93
C SER A 175 -5.11 0.72 -31.86
N GLY A 176 -4.32 0.07 -32.73
CA GLY A 176 -2.85 0.08 -32.70
C GLY A 176 -2.20 1.46 -32.77
N ASP A 177 -2.86 2.43 -33.41
CA ASP A 177 -2.30 3.77 -33.68
C ASP A 177 -2.58 4.82 -32.58
N VAL A 178 -3.30 4.48 -31.49
CA VAL A 178 -3.56 5.48 -30.43
C VAL A 178 -2.27 5.81 -29.69
N ALA A 179 -1.96 7.11 -29.58
CA ALA A 179 -0.80 7.59 -28.84
C ALA A 179 -1.03 7.43 -27.34
N LEU A 180 -0.14 6.68 -26.68
CA LEU A 180 -0.12 6.40 -25.24
C LEU A 180 1.29 6.66 -24.70
N THR A 181 1.40 6.86 -23.39
CA THR A 181 2.63 7.35 -22.74
C THR A 181 3.27 6.33 -21.80
N ARG A 182 2.45 5.50 -21.15
CA ARG A 182 2.85 4.46 -20.19
C ARG A 182 2.73 3.07 -20.81
N ILE A 183 1.79 2.88 -21.75
CA ILE A 183 1.73 1.72 -22.63
C ILE A 183 2.67 1.96 -23.82
N THR A 184 3.89 1.42 -23.74
CA THR A 184 4.98 1.76 -24.69
C THR A 184 5.18 0.71 -25.78
N SER A 185 4.60 -0.48 -25.62
CA SER A 185 4.74 -1.57 -26.58
C SER A 185 3.41 -2.25 -26.85
N ARG A 186 3.23 -2.70 -28.09
CA ARG A 186 2.03 -3.39 -28.56
C ARG A 186 2.39 -4.57 -29.45
N PHE A 187 1.54 -5.58 -29.44
CA PHE A 187 1.76 -6.78 -30.23
C PHE A 187 0.46 -7.37 -30.78
N ASP A 188 0.62 -8.22 -31.79
CA ASP A 188 -0.48 -8.87 -32.49
C ASP A 188 -1.03 -10.04 -31.68
N ASP A 189 -2.35 -10.06 -31.51
CA ASP A 189 -3.08 -11.09 -30.77
C ASP A 189 -4.54 -11.16 -31.29
N PHE A 190 -5.33 -12.15 -30.89
CA PHE A 190 -6.68 -12.40 -31.37
C PHE A 190 -7.63 -11.25 -31.00
N CYS A 191 -8.42 -10.80 -31.99
CA CYS A 191 -9.37 -9.68 -31.84
C CYS A 191 -10.65 -10.07 -31.09
N ASN A 192 -10.53 -10.56 -29.86
CA ASN A 192 -11.65 -10.97 -29.01
C ASN A 192 -11.50 -10.56 -27.53
N HIS A 193 -10.40 -9.89 -27.18
CA HIS A 193 -10.13 -9.32 -25.87
C HIS A 193 -9.10 -8.18 -25.99
N ILE A 194 -8.73 -7.56 -24.88
CA ILE A 194 -7.53 -6.73 -24.75
C ILE A 194 -6.60 -7.42 -23.76
N HIS A 195 -5.44 -7.84 -24.24
CA HIS A 195 -4.38 -8.35 -23.40
C HIS A 195 -3.63 -7.19 -22.76
N VAL A 196 -3.50 -7.19 -21.45
CA VAL A 196 -2.72 -6.20 -20.70
C VAL A 196 -1.64 -6.93 -19.91
N ALA A 197 -0.38 -6.68 -20.25
CA ALA A 197 0.79 -7.24 -19.56
C ALA A 197 1.62 -6.13 -18.93
N LEU A 198 1.82 -6.23 -17.62
CA LEU A 198 2.62 -5.28 -16.85
C LEU A 198 4.11 -5.64 -16.93
N PRO A 199 5.01 -4.65 -16.87
CA PRO A 199 6.44 -4.90 -16.69
C PRO A 199 6.71 -5.54 -15.32
N SER A 200 7.87 -6.19 -15.20
CA SER A 200 8.33 -6.79 -13.94
C SER A 200 8.52 -5.77 -12.80
N THR A 201 8.68 -4.48 -13.12
CA THR A 201 8.90 -3.40 -12.15
C THR A 201 7.97 -2.21 -12.41
N GLY A 202 7.71 -1.40 -11.37
CA GLY A 202 6.93 -0.15 -11.47
C GLY A 202 5.50 -0.28 -10.96
N ASP A 203 4.94 0.83 -10.50
CA ASP A 203 3.67 0.87 -9.75
C ASP A 203 2.49 1.39 -10.58
N VAL A 204 1.29 0.98 -10.16
CA VAL A 204 0.03 1.60 -10.59
C VAL A 204 -0.14 2.96 -9.89
N LEU A 205 -0.22 4.05 -10.66
CA LEU A 205 -0.42 5.40 -10.12
C LEU A 205 -1.78 5.54 -9.45
N GLY A 206 -1.86 6.35 -8.39
CA GLY A 206 -3.09 6.49 -7.60
C GLY A 206 -3.31 5.34 -6.61
N SER A 207 -2.48 4.30 -6.62
CA SER A 207 -2.28 3.48 -5.44
C SER A 207 -1.56 4.33 -4.39
N PRO A 208 -2.02 4.35 -3.13
CA PRO A 208 -1.11 4.66 -2.06
C PRO A 208 -0.11 3.50 -2.09
N THR A 209 1.10 3.79 -2.53
CA THR A 209 2.31 3.06 -2.16
C THR A 209 2.34 2.92 -0.64
N GLY A 210 1.67 1.89 -0.14
CA GLY A 210 1.25 1.76 1.24
C GLY A 210 0.56 0.41 1.48
N GLY A 211 1.23 -0.67 1.08
CA GLY A 211 1.00 -2.04 1.56
C GLY A 211 0.01 -2.89 0.75
N SER A 212 0.51 -3.70 -0.19
CA SER A 212 0.63 -5.16 0.02
C SER A 212 1.20 -5.88 -1.21
N GLY A 213 1.71 -7.07 -0.92
CA GLY A 213 1.83 -8.15 -1.88
C GLY A 213 3.27 -8.42 -2.17
N ASP A 214 3.79 -9.46 -1.51
CA ASP A 214 4.95 -10.24 -1.94
C ASP A 214 5.99 -9.37 -2.66
N TYR A 215 6.59 -8.49 -1.87
CA TYR A 215 7.74 -7.67 -2.23
C TYR A 215 8.86 -8.65 -2.60
N GLY A 216 8.84 -9.15 -3.84
CA GLY A 216 9.59 -10.33 -4.25
C GLY A 216 11.01 -10.32 -3.72
N ALA A 217 11.50 -11.52 -3.38
CA ALA A 217 12.81 -11.68 -2.74
C ALA A 217 13.88 -10.81 -3.41
N GLY A 218 14.47 -9.90 -2.64
CA GLY A 218 15.43 -8.92 -3.12
C GLY A 218 16.59 -8.79 -2.17
N THR A 219 17.65 -8.13 -2.63
CA THR A 219 18.81 -7.90 -1.78
C THR A 219 18.54 -6.69 -0.88
N LEU A 220 18.87 -6.80 0.40
CA LEU A 220 18.82 -5.68 1.32
C LEU A 220 20.06 -4.81 1.08
N PHE A 221 19.83 -3.51 0.91
CA PHE A 221 20.86 -2.50 0.79
C PHE A 221 20.76 -1.49 1.92
N GLN A 222 21.92 -1.07 2.42
CA GLN A 222 22.07 0.13 3.22
C GLN A 222 22.50 1.26 2.30
N VAL A 223 21.65 2.27 2.13
CA VAL A 223 21.95 3.46 1.34
C VAL A 223 22.39 4.57 2.28
N ALA A 224 23.52 5.20 1.96
CA ALA A 224 24.05 6.32 2.72
C ALA A 224 24.30 7.52 1.81
N GLY A 225 23.95 8.71 2.30
CA GLY A 225 24.30 9.99 1.69
C GLY A 225 25.68 10.45 2.14
N THR A 226 26.44 11.02 1.21
CA THR A 226 27.72 11.70 1.46
C THR A 226 27.74 13.04 0.72
N ALA A 227 28.76 13.86 0.96
CA ALA A 227 28.97 15.09 0.19
C ALA A 227 29.18 14.83 -1.32
N GLN A 228 29.54 13.60 -1.70
CA GLN A 228 29.78 13.18 -3.07
C GLN A 228 28.52 12.59 -3.73
N GLY A 229 27.43 12.40 -2.99
CA GLY A 229 26.19 11.79 -3.46
C GLY A 229 25.77 10.58 -2.62
N TRP A 230 24.78 9.85 -3.12
CA TRP A 230 24.22 8.68 -2.46
C TRP A 230 24.82 7.40 -3.03
N SER A 231 25.06 6.43 -2.16
CA SER A 231 25.57 5.11 -2.55
C SER A 231 24.82 3.99 -1.83
N SER A 232 24.52 2.93 -2.57
CA SER A 232 23.94 1.70 -2.02
C SER A 232 25.05 0.69 -1.68
N GLY A 233 25.14 0.31 -0.41
CA GLY A 233 25.97 -0.79 0.07
C GLY A 233 25.15 -2.07 0.17
N ASP A 234 25.60 -3.12 -0.51
CA ASP A 234 25.00 -4.46 -0.44
C ASP A 234 25.27 -5.09 0.92
N THR A 235 24.23 -5.63 1.56
CA THR A 235 24.34 -6.31 2.86
C THR A 235 24.62 -7.82 2.71
N ASN A 236 24.50 -8.36 1.51
CA ASN A 236 24.47 -9.79 1.13
C ASN A 236 23.31 -10.59 1.76
N LEU A 237 22.27 -9.89 2.22
CA LEU A 237 21.05 -10.51 2.73
C LEU A 237 19.96 -10.47 1.66
N THR A 238 19.39 -11.63 1.33
CA THR A 238 18.19 -11.72 0.48
C THR A 238 16.97 -11.87 1.37
N LEU A 239 16.00 -10.97 1.22
CA LEU A 239 14.80 -10.87 2.05
C LEU A 239 13.55 -10.69 1.18
N ALA A 240 12.40 -11.14 1.66
CA ALA A 240 11.09 -10.91 1.04
C ALA A 240 10.11 -10.32 2.08
N PRO A 241 10.36 -9.09 2.57
CA PRO A 241 9.61 -8.54 3.69
C PRO A 241 8.24 -8.02 3.27
N ASP A 242 7.17 -8.43 3.94
CA ASP A 242 5.83 -7.83 3.88
C ASP A 242 5.79 -6.42 4.49
N ALA A 243 6.70 -6.15 5.43
CA ALA A 243 6.90 -4.83 6.02
C ALA A 243 8.35 -4.69 6.49
N LEU A 244 8.90 -3.46 6.45
CA LEU A 244 10.24 -3.13 6.91
C LEU A 244 10.24 -1.81 7.67
N THR A 245 10.88 -1.77 8.82
CA THR A 245 11.05 -0.54 9.62
C THR A 245 12.43 -0.52 10.26
N SER A 246 13.05 0.65 10.37
CA SER A 246 14.43 0.81 10.85
C SER A 246 14.54 1.88 11.93
N ILE A 247 15.46 1.65 12.88
CA ILE A 247 15.71 2.53 14.01
C ILE A 247 17.21 2.60 14.32
N ASN A 248 17.61 3.72 14.90
CA ASN A 248 18.92 3.88 15.50
C ASN A 248 18.81 3.58 17.00
N MET A 249 19.52 2.55 17.47
CA MET A 249 19.61 2.17 18.89
C MET A 249 20.90 2.71 19.56
N GLY A 250 21.52 3.74 19.00
CA GLY A 250 22.76 4.35 19.50
C GLY A 250 24.06 3.68 19.04
N GLY A 251 23.99 2.75 18.09
CA GLY A 251 25.14 2.05 17.51
C GLY A 251 25.66 2.65 16.20
N GLU A 252 26.71 2.05 15.64
CA GLU A 252 27.26 2.44 14.32
C GLU A 252 26.35 2.03 13.15
N TRP A 253 25.56 0.97 13.34
CA TRP A 253 24.72 0.36 12.31
C TRP A 253 23.26 0.56 12.65
N PRO A 254 22.40 0.86 11.65
CA PRO A 254 20.97 0.87 11.87
C PRO A 254 20.49 -0.55 12.19
N ARG A 255 19.43 -0.63 12.97
CA ARG A 255 18.73 -1.87 13.25
C ARG A 255 17.42 -1.86 12.50
N SER A 256 17.11 -2.95 11.80
CA SER A 256 15.85 -3.08 11.08
C SER A 256 15.04 -4.24 11.61
N TYR A 257 13.73 -4.13 11.48
CA TYR A 257 12.78 -5.17 11.76
C TYR A 257 11.98 -5.43 10.50
N ILE A 258 11.77 -6.71 10.20
CA ILE A 258 11.00 -7.15 9.03
C ILE A 258 9.93 -8.13 9.45
N SER A 259 8.76 -8.03 8.83
CA SER A 259 7.75 -9.08 8.83
C SER A 259 7.91 -9.85 7.53
N GLN A 260 8.14 -11.16 7.61
CA GLN A 260 8.16 -12.04 6.43
C GLN A 260 7.75 -13.45 6.85
N GLU A 261 7.11 -14.20 5.97
CA GLU A 261 6.72 -15.60 6.22
C GLU A 261 5.90 -15.77 7.52
N GLY A 262 5.12 -14.74 7.87
CA GLY A 262 4.32 -14.70 9.09
C GLY A 262 5.10 -14.63 10.40
N ARG A 263 6.34 -14.15 10.37
CA ARG A 263 7.19 -13.96 11.55
C ARG A 263 7.94 -12.64 11.53
N LEU A 264 8.27 -12.15 12.72
CA LEU A 264 9.10 -10.98 12.92
C LEU A 264 10.58 -11.38 12.99
N PHE A 265 11.42 -10.74 12.17
CA PHE A 265 12.86 -10.89 12.20
C PHE A 265 13.53 -9.55 12.52
N GLU A 266 14.66 -9.63 13.22
CA GLU A 266 15.58 -8.53 13.48
C GLU A 266 16.78 -8.63 12.53
N VAL A 267 17.14 -7.51 11.92
CA VAL A 267 18.30 -7.35 11.05
C VAL A 267 19.28 -6.40 11.71
N THR A 268 20.52 -6.86 11.88
CA THR A 268 21.59 -6.11 12.57
C THR A 268 22.88 -6.16 11.77
N GLY A 269 23.63 -5.06 11.81
CA GLY A 269 24.99 -4.99 11.27
C GLY A 269 26.02 -4.94 12.38
N ASP A 270 27.17 -5.58 12.16
CA ASP A 270 28.36 -5.46 12.98
C ASP A 270 29.64 -5.54 12.12
N ALA A 271 30.81 -5.60 12.75
CA ALA A 271 32.10 -5.68 12.05
C ALA A 271 32.28 -6.98 11.22
N ALA A 272 31.50 -8.02 11.48
CA ALA A 272 31.52 -9.28 10.73
C ALA A 272 30.52 -9.29 9.57
N GLY A 273 29.62 -8.31 9.49
CA GLY A 273 28.66 -8.14 8.41
C GLY A 273 27.23 -7.98 8.91
N TRP A 274 26.28 -8.27 8.04
CA TRP A 274 24.86 -8.18 8.34
C TRP A 274 24.28 -9.55 8.69
N HIS A 275 23.38 -9.55 9.66
CA HIS A 275 22.78 -10.76 10.23
C HIS A 275 21.27 -10.61 10.31
N VAL A 276 20.55 -11.71 10.05
CA VAL A 276 19.10 -11.80 10.22
C VAL A 276 18.83 -12.81 11.34
N ARG A 277 17.97 -12.43 12.27
CA ARG A 277 17.58 -13.26 13.40
C ARG A 277 16.08 -13.31 13.54
N ASP A 278 15.52 -14.51 13.58
CA ASP A 278 14.14 -14.73 13.97
C ASP A 278 13.94 -14.37 15.45
N THR A 279 12.97 -13.50 15.72
CA THR A 279 12.65 -13.05 17.08
C THR A 279 11.83 -14.07 17.87
N GLY A 280 11.24 -15.06 17.19
CA GLY A 280 10.30 -15.99 17.76
C GLY A 280 8.83 -15.55 17.60
N VAL A 281 8.57 -14.27 17.33
CA VAL A 281 7.22 -13.69 17.33
C VAL A 281 6.49 -13.97 16.01
N PRO A 282 5.31 -14.63 16.03
CA PRO A 282 4.43 -14.69 14.88
C PRO A 282 3.88 -13.30 14.56
N LEU A 283 3.99 -12.89 13.30
CA LEU A 283 3.52 -11.58 12.84
C LEU A 283 3.21 -11.63 11.34
N ASN A 284 1.93 -11.46 11.00
CA ASN A 284 1.45 -11.25 9.64
C ASN A 284 0.98 -9.80 9.52
N THR A 285 1.92 -8.89 9.26
CA THR A 285 1.62 -7.46 9.15
C THR A 285 2.09 -6.90 7.83
N THR A 286 1.31 -5.96 7.28
CA THR A 286 1.68 -5.13 6.14
C THR A 286 2.11 -3.72 6.57
N SER A 287 1.95 -3.37 7.85
CA SER A 287 2.37 -2.08 8.37
C SER A 287 2.87 -2.18 9.80
N MET A 288 4.11 -1.76 9.99
CA MET A 288 4.72 -1.67 11.30
C MET A 288 5.68 -0.49 11.41
N SER A 289 5.90 -0.06 12.64
CA SER A 289 6.83 1.02 12.95
C SER A 289 7.54 0.75 14.26
N VAL A 290 8.88 0.87 14.23
CA VAL A 290 9.74 0.72 15.40
C VAL A 290 10.07 2.09 16.00
N VAL A 291 10.17 2.14 17.33
CA VAL A 291 10.65 3.32 18.06
C VAL A 291 11.69 2.93 19.10
N ASP A 292 12.68 3.80 19.26
CA ASP A 292 13.61 3.77 20.38
C ASP A 292 13.00 4.54 21.56
N THR A 293 12.78 3.85 22.67
CA THR A 293 12.26 4.41 23.92
C THR A 293 13.37 4.85 24.89
N GLY A 294 14.64 4.68 24.50
CA GLY A 294 15.80 4.84 25.37
C GLY A 294 16.06 3.64 26.28
N GLU A 295 15.32 2.54 26.08
CA GLU A 295 15.53 1.26 26.75
C GLU A 295 16.50 0.37 25.98
N GLU A 296 16.89 -0.77 26.56
CA GLU A 296 17.78 -1.74 25.89
C GLU A 296 17.18 -2.31 24.60
N TRP A 297 15.85 -2.44 24.57
CA TRP A 297 15.09 -3.00 23.45
C TRP A 297 14.12 -1.95 22.90
N PRO A 298 13.99 -1.84 21.58
CA PRO A 298 12.97 -0.96 21.01
C PRO A 298 11.57 -1.54 21.18
N LYS A 299 10.58 -0.71 20.89
CA LYS A 299 9.18 -1.13 20.76
C LYS A 299 8.76 -1.13 19.30
N ILE A 300 7.97 -2.11 18.91
CA ILE A 300 7.43 -2.21 17.55
C ILE A 300 5.91 -2.20 17.64
N TYR A 301 5.28 -1.36 16.82
CA TYR A 301 3.85 -1.27 16.68
C TYR A 301 3.44 -1.79 15.32
N ALA A 302 2.49 -2.72 15.25
CA ALA A 302 2.12 -3.38 14.01
C ALA A 302 0.60 -3.61 13.91
N THR A 303 0.06 -3.57 12.70
CA THR A 303 -1.36 -3.91 12.44
C THR A 303 -1.49 -5.36 11.97
N GLU A 304 -2.37 -6.13 12.58
CA GLU A 304 -2.64 -7.53 12.21
C GLU A 304 -4.09 -7.87 12.53
N GLY A 305 -4.83 -8.43 11.56
CA GLY A 305 -6.22 -8.84 11.78
C GLY A 305 -7.14 -7.69 12.22
N GLY A 306 -6.86 -6.46 11.79
CA GLY A 306 -7.61 -5.27 12.15
C GLY A 306 -7.36 -4.74 13.57
N ILE A 307 -6.31 -5.20 14.24
CA ILE A 307 -5.92 -4.79 15.59
C ILE A 307 -4.50 -4.23 15.58
N LEU A 308 -4.25 -3.20 16.38
CA LEU A 308 -2.90 -2.71 16.69
C LEU A 308 -2.27 -3.58 17.80
N TYR A 309 -1.07 -4.08 17.54
CA TYR A 309 -0.25 -4.81 18.50
C TYR A 309 0.95 -3.97 18.93
N GLU A 310 1.31 -4.06 20.21
CA GLU A 310 2.59 -3.62 20.75
C GLU A 310 3.49 -4.86 20.96
N ILE A 311 4.67 -4.83 20.35
CA ILE A 311 5.67 -5.87 20.43
C ILE A 311 6.87 -5.32 21.20
N THR A 312 7.21 -5.98 22.31
CA THR A 312 8.22 -5.53 23.28
C THR A 312 9.17 -6.67 23.61
N ALA A 313 10.36 -6.35 24.10
CA ALA A 313 11.28 -7.35 24.61
C ALA A 313 11.91 -6.93 25.93
N THR A 314 12.23 -7.93 26.75
CA THR A 314 13.08 -7.77 27.93
C THR A 314 14.06 -8.93 28.01
N ALA A 315 15.14 -8.78 28.77
CA ALA A 315 16.07 -9.88 29.03
C ALA A 315 15.38 -11.12 29.65
N ALA A 316 14.27 -10.94 30.37
CA ALA A 316 13.55 -12.03 31.05
C ALA A 316 12.54 -12.75 30.15
N THR A 317 11.84 -12.00 29.28
CA THR A 317 10.73 -12.53 28.48
C THR A 317 11.11 -12.83 27.03
N GLY A 318 12.22 -12.27 26.54
CA GLY A 318 12.43 -12.13 25.11
C GLY A 318 11.33 -11.28 24.47
N TRP A 319 11.18 -11.42 23.16
CA TRP A 319 10.16 -10.72 22.37
C TRP A 319 8.76 -11.27 22.64
N VAL A 320 7.81 -10.38 22.92
CA VAL A 320 6.41 -10.68 23.21
C VAL A 320 5.51 -9.74 22.42
N LYS A 321 4.48 -10.29 21.78
CA LYS A 321 3.42 -9.55 21.08
C LYS A 321 2.19 -9.44 21.98
N ASN A 322 1.78 -8.21 22.28
CA ASN A 322 0.61 -7.90 23.11
C ASN A 322 -0.43 -7.11 22.30
N SER A 323 -1.69 -7.51 22.40
CA SER A 323 -2.79 -6.73 21.80
C SER A 323 -2.97 -5.42 22.56
N THR A 324 -3.18 -4.33 21.83
CA THR A 324 -3.62 -3.05 22.43
C THR A 324 -5.14 -2.95 22.54
N GLU A 325 -5.87 -3.90 21.94
CA GLU A 325 -7.33 -3.89 21.76
C GLU A 325 -7.85 -2.73 20.89
N ILE A 326 -6.97 -1.89 20.34
CA ILE A 326 -7.32 -0.82 19.41
C ILE A 326 -7.51 -1.38 18.01
N GLY A 327 -8.68 -1.12 17.42
CA GLY A 327 -8.94 -1.41 16.02
C GLY A 327 -8.06 -0.55 15.09
N ALA A 328 -7.37 -1.19 14.16
CA ALA A 328 -6.48 -0.54 13.19
C ALA A 328 -6.36 -1.36 11.89
N ASN A 329 -6.86 -0.81 10.78
CA ASN A 329 -6.90 -1.43 9.44
C ASN A 329 -6.14 -0.60 8.39
N GLY A 330 -5.02 0.03 8.77
CA GLY A 330 -4.24 0.85 7.85
C GLY A 330 -2.81 1.03 8.29
N THR A 331 -2.18 2.09 7.79
CA THR A 331 -0.73 2.31 7.96
C THR A 331 -0.43 2.96 9.29
N VAL A 332 0.51 2.39 10.02
CA VAL A 332 1.00 2.92 11.31
C VAL A 332 2.37 3.56 11.17
N SER A 333 2.55 4.68 11.87
CA SER A 333 3.86 5.27 12.09
C SER A 333 3.98 5.74 13.52
N ALA A 334 4.94 5.16 14.24
CA ALA A 334 5.12 5.35 15.66
C ALA A 334 6.24 6.36 15.94
N ILE A 335 6.07 7.08 17.05
CA ILE A 335 7.07 7.99 17.59
C ILE A 335 7.17 7.79 19.10
N TYR A 336 8.34 8.13 19.65
CA TYR A 336 8.53 8.21 21.08
C TYR A 336 8.85 9.65 21.47
N ARG A 337 8.11 10.18 22.46
CA ARG A 337 8.36 11.51 23.04
C ARG A 337 9.00 11.42 24.42
N THR A 338 8.36 10.67 25.31
CA THR A 338 8.74 10.54 26.72
C THR A 338 7.92 9.43 27.39
N GLY A 339 8.31 9.03 28.60
CA GLY A 339 7.59 8.04 29.40
C GLY A 339 7.97 6.61 29.02
N VAL A 340 7.01 5.68 29.07
CA VAL A 340 7.21 4.26 28.74
C VAL A 340 6.43 3.86 27.47
N TRP A 341 5.53 4.71 26.97
CA TRP A 341 4.60 4.38 25.89
C TRP A 341 5.04 5.10 24.62
N GLY A 342 5.06 4.36 23.51
CA GLY A 342 5.08 4.98 22.19
C GLY A 342 3.73 5.61 21.87
N GLU A 343 3.74 6.54 20.93
CA GLU A 343 2.54 7.07 20.30
C GLU A 343 2.49 6.61 18.86
N VAL A 344 1.29 6.29 18.38
CA VAL A 344 1.10 5.75 17.04
C VAL A 344 0.19 6.68 16.26
N MET A 345 0.65 7.10 15.09
CA MET A 345 -0.19 7.73 14.08
C MET A 345 -0.71 6.64 13.16
N LEU A 346 -2.00 6.69 12.84
CA LEU A 346 -2.68 5.71 11.99
C LEU A 346 -3.40 6.42 10.85
N SER A 347 -3.11 6.02 9.61
CA SER A 347 -3.93 6.37 8.45
C SER A 347 -4.96 5.27 8.23
N GLU A 348 -6.25 5.59 8.37
CA GLU A 348 -7.34 4.63 8.18
C GLU A 348 -8.55 5.33 7.56
N GLY A 349 -9.10 4.74 6.49
CA GLY A 349 -10.26 5.31 5.80
C GLY A 349 -10.04 6.75 5.30
N GLY A 350 -8.81 7.10 4.93
CA GLY A 350 -8.44 8.44 4.50
C GLY A 350 -8.39 9.49 5.61
N THR A 351 -8.45 9.09 6.88
CA THR A 351 -8.38 9.98 8.05
C THR A 351 -7.20 9.61 8.94
N LEU A 352 -6.54 10.64 9.50
CA LEU A 352 -5.46 10.46 10.45
C LEU A 352 -6.01 10.31 11.88
N PHE A 353 -5.54 9.29 12.57
CA PHE A 353 -5.82 9.03 13.98
C PHE A 353 -4.52 9.14 14.79
N HIS A 354 -4.65 9.62 16.02
CA HIS A 354 -3.61 9.63 17.03
C HIS A 354 -3.95 8.63 18.11
N ILE A 355 -3.09 7.62 18.25
CA ILE A 355 -3.22 6.56 19.23
C ILE A 355 -2.18 6.80 20.32
N THR A 356 -2.66 6.88 21.56
CA THR A 356 -1.86 7.16 22.74
C THR A 356 -2.18 6.14 23.82
N ALA A 357 -1.37 6.08 24.87
CA ALA A 357 -1.65 5.25 26.02
C ALA A 357 -1.31 5.97 27.31
N ASP A 358 -2.05 5.62 28.35
CA ASP A 358 -1.84 6.07 29.72
C ASP A 358 -2.12 4.93 30.71
N ALA A 359 -2.18 5.25 32.00
CA ALA A 359 -2.44 4.27 33.06
C ALA A 359 -3.81 3.57 32.94
N SER A 360 -4.75 4.12 32.17
CA SER A 360 -6.07 3.54 31.92
C SER A 360 -6.14 2.68 30.67
N GLY A 361 -5.07 2.64 29.86
CA GLY A 361 -4.96 1.79 28.68
C GLY A 361 -4.66 2.58 27.41
N TRP A 362 -4.95 1.96 26.28
CA TRP A 362 -4.77 2.54 24.94
C TRP A 362 -6.00 3.32 24.51
N HIS A 363 -5.77 4.42 23.79
CA HIS A 363 -6.80 5.33 23.33
C HIS A 363 -6.57 5.67 21.86
N LYS A 364 -7.63 5.63 21.05
CA LYS A 364 -7.61 6.07 19.65
C LYS A 364 -8.49 7.31 19.48
N ALA A 365 -7.91 8.41 19.03
CA ALA A 365 -8.62 9.65 18.75
C ALA A 365 -8.47 10.03 17.27
N SER A 366 -9.58 10.40 16.62
CA SER A 366 -9.50 11.00 15.28
C SER A 366 -8.94 12.41 15.38
N THR A 367 -8.02 12.75 14.47
CA THR A 367 -7.55 14.13 14.33
C THR A 367 -8.49 14.97 13.45
N GLY A 368 -9.38 14.32 12.69
CA GLY A 368 -10.22 14.93 11.66
C GLY A 368 -9.45 15.34 10.39
N ILE A 369 -8.14 15.11 10.34
CA ILE A 369 -7.31 15.49 9.19
C ILE A 369 -7.36 14.40 8.12
N PRO A 370 -7.74 14.74 6.87
CA PRO A 370 -7.65 13.80 5.76
C PRO A 370 -6.19 13.53 5.39
N VAL A 371 -5.85 12.29 5.09
CA VAL A 371 -4.50 11.85 4.69
C VAL A 371 -4.58 10.78 3.62
N GLY A 372 -3.50 10.58 2.87
CA GLY A 372 -3.35 9.44 1.97
C GLY A 372 -3.09 8.15 2.77
N ALA A 373 -3.06 7.01 2.10
CA ALA A 373 -2.92 5.75 2.83
C ALA A 373 -1.51 5.51 3.38
N ASP A 374 -0.49 6.20 2.88
CA ASP A 374 0.84 6.17 3.48
C ASP A 374 1.15 7.43 4.29
N ILE A 375 1.72 7.19 5.47
CA ILE A 375 2.08 8.22 6.44
C ILE A 375 3.41 7.88 7.11
N SER A 376 4.14 8.92 7.50
CA SER A 376 5.31 8.74 8.36
C SER A 376 5.44 9.88 9.36
N ALA A 377 5.51 9.50 10.63
CA ALA A 377 5.59 10.40 11.76
C ALA A 377 7.05 10.59 12.20
N ALA A 378 7.41 11.83 12.52
CA ALA A 378 8.71 12.18 13.09
C ALA A 378 8.51 13.07 14.32
N TYR A 379 9.23 12.76 15.40
CA TYR A 379 9.24 13.60 16.59
C TYR A 379 10.40 14.59 16.54
N LEU A 380 10.10 15.89 16.46
CA LEU A 380 11.11 16.94 16.31
C LEU A 380 11.55 17.58 17.64
N GLY A 381 11.04 17.11 18.79
CA GLY A 381 11.38 17.64 20.13
C GLY A 381 10.41 18.70 20.67
N GLY A 382 9.22 18.83 20.07
CA GLY A 382 8.16 19.75 20.52
C GLY A 382 7.08 19.05 21.37
N THR A 383 5.91 19.69 21.50
CA THR A 383 4.75 19.06 22.15
C THR A 383 4.08 18.03 21.25
N TRP A 384 4.01 18.30 19.95
CA TRP A 384 3.27 17.47 19.00
C TRP A 384 4.21 16.78 18.01
N PRO A 385 3.90 15.55 17.59
CA PRO A 385 4.60 14.94 16.47
C PRO A 385 4.24 15.65 15.17
N GLN A 386 5.08 15.43 14.17
CA GLN A 386 4.86 15.86 12.79
C GLN A 386 4.60 14.63 11.96
N VAL A 387 3.61 14.67 11.07
CA VAL A 387 3.27 13.55 10.18
C VAL A 387 3.38 14.03 8.75
N MET A 388 4.05 13.23 7.94
CA MET A 388 4.18 13.44 6.51
C MET A 388 3.26 12.45 5.81
N SER A 389 2.57 12.88 4.76
CA SER A 389 1.67 12.02 3.98
C SER A 389 1.77 12.36 2.50
N ALA A 390 1.77 11.34 1.65
CA ALA A 390 1.55 11.52 0.21
C ALA A 390 0.05 11.40 -0.07
N ASP A 391 -0.58 12.49 -0.51
CA ASP A 391 -2.03 12.57 -0.70
C ASP A 391 -2.39 13.48 -1.86
N GLY A 392 -3.26 13.00 -2.75
CA GLY A 392 -3.70 13.75 -3.93
C GLY A 392 -2.56 14.20 -4.85
N GLY A 393 -1.45 13.45 -4.90
CA GLY A 393 -0.27 13.78 -5.72
C GLY A 393 0.69 14.80 -5.10
N TYR A 394 0.48 15.21 -3.85
CA TYR A 394 1.35 16.12 -3.13
C TYR A 394 1.84 15.52 -1.81
N ILE A 395 2.99 16.01 -1.35
CA ILE A 395 3.45 15.77 0.02
C ILE A 395 2.82 16.81 0.95
N TRP A 396 2.23 16.34 2.04
CA TRP A 396 1.60 17.14 3.06
C TRP A 396 2.34 17.02 4.38
N GLN A 397 2.43 18.13 5.10
CA GLN A 397 2.89 18.19 6.47
C GLN A 397 1.66 18.37 7.38
N ILE A 398 1.48 17.46 8.32
CA ILE A 398 0.45 17.50 9.34
C ILE A 398 1.13 17.75 10.69
N TYR A 399 0.63 18.72 11.44
CA TYR A 399 1.20 19.11 12.73
C TYR A 399 0.13 19.51 13.73
N GLY A 400 0.41 19.31 15.02
CA GLY A 400 -0.45 19.77 16.12
C GLY A 400 0.08 21.05 16.77
N ASP A 401 -0.83 21.87 17.27
CA ASP A 401 -0.56 22.94 18.22
C ASP A 401 -1.69 23.09 19.25
N THR A 402 -1.70 24.17 20.03
CA THR A 402 -2.75 24.42 21.05
C THR A 402 -4.15 24.63 20.48
N SER A 403 -4.27 24.92 19.18
CA SER A 403 -5.54 25.08 18.47
C SER A 403 -6.03 23.80 17.78
N GLY A 404 -5.21 22.75 17.75
CA GLY A 404 -5.56 21.44 17.22
C GLY A 404 -4.59 20.96 16.16
N TRP A 405 -5.06 20.03 15.32
CA TRP A 405 -4.31 19.48 14.19
C TRP A 405 -4.51 20.32 12.93
N HIS A 406 -3.45 20.44 12.15
CA HIS A 406 -3.40 21.22 10.92
C HIS A 406 -2.78 20.41 9.80
N LYS A 407 -3.20 20.68 8.56
CA LYS A 407 -2.63 20.09 7.34
C LYS A 407 -2.15 21.21 6.42
N ALA A 408 -0.86 21.21 6.10
CA ALA A 408 -0.22 22.17 5.24
C ALA A 408 0.34 21.49 3.98
N ASN A 409 0.04 22.07 2.81
CA ASN A 409 0.63 21.61 1.56
C ASN A 409 2.08 22.07 1.50
N THR A 410 3.01 21.14 1.22
CA THR A 410 4.42 21.49 1.07
C THR A 410 4.72 22.14 -0.29
N GLY A 411 3.82 21.99 -1.28
CA GLY A 411 4.02 22.35 -2.67
C GLY A 411 4.86 21.34 -3.46
N ILE A 412 5.30 20.26 -2.82
CA ILE A 412 6.09 19.21 -3.44
C ILE A 412 5.18 18.16 -4.06
N LEU A 413 5.33 17.94 -5.35
CA LEU A 413 4.71 16.80 -6.04
C LEU A 413 5.32 15.49 -5.50
N GLY A 414 4.42 14.58 -5.13
CA GLY A 414 4.79 13.31 -4.54
C GLY A 414 3.58 12.40 -4.42
N ALA A 415 3.64 11.28 -5.14
CA ALA A 415 2.84 10.10 -4.87
C ALA A 415 3.81 8.98 -4.52
N GLY A 416 3.64 8.30 -3.39
CA GLY A 416 4.75 7.48 -2.94
C GLY A 416 4.79 7.12 -1.47
N GLN A 417 5.60 6.10 -1.18
CA GLN A 417 5.87 5.70 0.18
C GLN A 417 6.75 6.79 0.78
N VAL A 418 6.41 7.25 1.98
CA VAL A 418 7.11 8.28 2.71
C VAL A 418 7.76 7.68 3.94
N SER A 419 9.01 8.06 4.19
CA SER A 419 9.69 7.76 5.45
C SER A 419 10.32 9.03 5.99
N ALA A 420 9.73 9.55 7.07
CA ALA A 420 10.10 10.80 7.70
C ALA A 420 11.01 10.55 8.89
N VAL A 421 12.09 11.31 8.97
CA VAL A 421 13.02 11.28 10.10
C VAL A 421 13.32 12.69 10.60
N LYS A 422 13.68 12.77 11.89
CA LYS A 422 14.31 13.97 12.43
C LYS A 422 15.79 13.97 12.06
N VAL A 423 16.13 14.76 11.04
CA VAL A 423 17.51 15.23 10.83
C VAL A 423 17.67 16.57 11.56
N SER A 424 18.89 17.01 11.84
CA SER A 424 19.15 18.30 12.52
C SER A 424 18.26 19.44 11.98
N GLY A 425 17.64 20.21 12.87
CA GLY A 425 16.78 21.35 12.49
C GLY A 425 15.36 21.25 13.05
N THR A 426 14.45 22.06 12.46
CA THR A 426 13.06 22.22 12.89
C THR A 426 12.04 21.55 11.97
N TRP A 427 12.49 20.99 10.85
CA TRP A 427 11.62 20.38 9.84
C TRP A 427 11.95 18.90 9.69
N PRO A 428 10.95 18.05 9.42
CA PRO A 428 11.24 16.65 9.10
C PRO A 428 11.95 16.58 7.74
N GLN A 429 12.88 15.64 7.60
CA GLN A 429 13.32 15.19 6.29
C GLN A 429 12.53 13.95 5.91
N VAL A 430 12.14 13.87 4.64
CA VAL A 430 11.38 12.75 4.10
C VAL A 430 12.17 12.12 2.98
N VAL A 431 12.30 10.80 3.03
CA VAL A 431 12.65 10.00 1.86
C VAL A 431 11.35 9.54 1.23
N LEU A 432 11.19 9.81 -0.06
CA LEU A 432 10.01 9.49 -0.87
C LEU A 432 10.41 8.46 -1.92
N ASN A 433 9.68 7.35 -2.02
CA ASN A 433 9.72 6.48 -3.20
C ASN A 433 8.60 6.89 -4.15
N GLU A 434 8.94 7.39 -5.33
CA GLU A 434 7.98 7.69 -6.39
C GLU A 434 8.44 6.98 -7.67
N GLY A 435 7.62 6.04 -8.17
CA GLY A 435 7.91 5.32 -9.41
C GLY A 435 9.18 4.47 -9.37
N GLY A 436 9.53 3.90 -8.21
CA GLY A 436 10.72 3.07 -8.02
C GLY A 436 12.03 3.87 -7.85
N GLN A 437 11.95 5.19 -7.70
CA GLN A 437 13.09 6.06 -7.44
C GLN A 437 12.96 6.79 -6.11
N LEU A 438 14.10 6.90 -5.41
CA LEU A 438 14.15 7.62 -4.14
C LEU A 438 14.45 9.11 -4.34
N PHE A 439 13.71 9.93 -3.60
CA PHE A 439 13.87 11.37 -3.52
C PHE A 439 14.03 11.80 -2.06
N GLN A 440 14.87 12.79 -1.83
CA GLN A 440 14.91 13.52 -0.56
C GLN A 440 14.02 14.74 -0.67
N VAL A 441 13.05 14.84 0.23
CA VAL A 441 12.22 16.01 0.44
C VAL A 441 12.61 16.65 1.76
N SER A 442 12.99 17.93 1.71
CA SER A 442 13.50 18.67 2.87
C SER A 442 13.03 20.11 2.86
N ALA A 443 12.91 20.71 4.04
CA ALA A 443 12.53 22.10 4.20
C ALA A 443 13.63 22.93 4.87
N THR A 444 13.72 24.18 4.44
CA THR A 444 14.50 25.25 5.06
C THR A 444 13.60 26.46 5.29
N THR A 445 14.15 27.55 5.83
CA THR A 445 13.43 28.82 5.90
C THR A 445 13.05 29.39 4.52
N ALA A 446 13.69 28.91 3.44
CA ALA A 446 13.34 29.27 2.07
C ALA A 446 12.19 28.44 1.48
N GLY A 447 11.71 27.42 2.20
CA GLY A 447 10.64 26.53 1.76
C GLY A 447 11.08 25.08 1.57
N TRP A 448 10.18 24.28 1.00
CA TRP A 448 10.36 22.87 0.71
C TRP A 448 11.08 22.66 -0.63
N SER A 449 11.87 21.59 -0.71
CA SER A 449 12.54 21.16 -1.92
C SER A 449 12.54 19.64 -2.03
N LYS A 450 12.53 19.14 -3.27
CA LYS A 450 12.65 17.71 -3.63
C LYS A 450 13.89 17.54 -4.49
N LYS A 451 14.72 16.54 -4.19
CA LYS A 451 15.93 16.20 -4.95
C LYS A 451 15.98 14.69 -5.20
N PRO A 452 16.28 14.24 -6.43
CA PRO A 452 16.51 12.82 -6.68
C PRO A 452 17.75 12.35 -5.92
N LEU A 453 17.74 11.10 -5.48
CA LEU A 453 18.91 10.45 -4.89
C LEU A 453 19.68 9.60 -5.90
N ASP A 454 19.13 9.39 -7.11
CA ASP A 454 19.65 8.46 -8.13
C ASP A 454 19.80 7.03 -7.59
N VAL A 455 18.90 6.65 -6.68
CA VAL A 455 18.83 5.33 -6.07
C VAL A 455 17.49 4.69 -6.42
N ALA A 456 17.56 3.55 -7.09
CA ALA A 456 16.38 2.71 -7.34
C ALA A 456 15.99 1.94 -6.07
N VAL A 457 14.69 1.79 -5.88
CA VAL A 457 14.11 0.95 -4.83
C VAL A 457 13.24 -0.11 -5.50
N GLY A 458 13.35 -1.35 -5.03
CA GLY A 458 12.56 -2.45 -5.57
C GLY A 458 11.20 -2.49 -4.92
N SER A 459 11.17 -2.70 -3.60
CA SER A 459 9.97 -3.20 -2.95
C SER A 459 9.56 -2.39 -1.72
N VAL A 460 10.40 -2.32 -0.69
CA VAL A 460 10.13 -1.56 0.55
C VAL A 460 11.38 -0.83 1.02
N PHE A 461 11.21 0.32 1.68
CA PHE A 461 12.30 1.01 2.36
C PHE A 461 11.89 1.63 3.70
N SER A 462 12.89 1.96 4.51
CA SER A 462 12.74 2.74 5.73
C SER A 462 13.95 3.66 5.90
N ALA A 463 13.69 4.94 6.13
CA ALA A 463 14.71 5.92 6.47
C ALA A 463 15.00 5.88 7.98
N VAL A 464 16.26 6.09 8.33
CA VAL A 464 16.74 6.09 9.72
C VAL A 464 17.80 7.17 9.90
N TYR A 465 17.72 7.91 11.00
CA TYR A 465 18.70 8.93 11.33
C TYR A 465 19.81 8.37 12.23
N MET A 466 21.01 8.24 11.66
CA MET A 466 22.20 7.70 12.35
C MET A 466 23.13 8.78 12.95
N GLY A 467 22.68 10.04 13.04
CA GLY A 467 23.47 11.14 13.64
C GLY A 467 24.34 11.96 12.67
N GLY A 468 24.28 11.69 11.37
CA GLY A 468 25.02 12.42 10.33
C GLY A 468 24.27 13.62 9.72
N GLU A 469 24.75 14.14 8.59
CA GLU A 469 24.04 15.20 7.84
C GLU A 469 22.85 14.67 7.04
N TRP A 470 22.94 13.41 6.59
CA TRP A 470 21.92 12.74 5.80
C TRP A 470 21.32 11.55 6.56
N PRO A 471 20.04 11.23 6.35
CA PRO A 471 19.51 9.95 6.79
C PRO A 471 20.17 8.82 6.03
N GLN A 472 20.17 7.63 6.63
CA GLN A 472 20.42 6.39 5.92
C GLN A 472 19.08 5.76 5.55
N ILE A 473 19.11 4.87 4.56
CA ILE A 473 17.91 4.18 4.07
C ILE A 473 18.21 2.70 4.01
N MET A 474 17.37 1.90 4.65
CA MET A 474 17.36 0.45 4.48
C MET A 474 16.32 0.13 3.42
N LYS A 475 16.71 -0.54 2.34
CA LYS A 475 15.80 -0.86 1.23
C LYS A 475 15.99 -2.29 0.73
N VAL A 476 14.93 -2.89 0.21
CA VAL A 476 15.01 -4.15 -0.54
C VAL A 476 14.79 -3.86 -2.02
N GLY A 477 15.62 -4.46 -2.89
CA GLY A 477 15.46 -4.39 -4.34
C GLY A 477 16.71 -4.71 -5.11
#